data_AF-A0AAW4BIB7-F1
#
_entry.id   AF-A0AAW4BIB7-F1
#
_cell.length_a   1.000
_cell.length_b   1.000
_cell.length_c   1.000
_cell.angle_alpha   90.00
_cell.angle_beta   90.00
_cell.angle_gamma   90.00
#
_symmetry.space_group_name_H-M   'P 1'
#
loop_
_entity.id
_entity.type
_entity.pdbx_description
1 polymer ?
#
loop_
_entity_poly.entity_id
_entity_poly.type
_entity_poly.pdbx_seq_one_letter_code
_entity_poly.pdbx_strand_id
1 'polypeptide(L)' 'MYQQITISSKLIRKDETGLYSLNDLHKASGNHKNHQPSNFLRQSTTKELIEEISSSSDMRSTVKALNGRGIG' A
#
# COMPACT_ATOMS: atom_id res chain seq x y z
N MET A 1 4.51 20.89 -4.38
CA MET A 1 5.67 20.14 -3.85
C MET A 1 5.18 18.84 -3.25
N TYR A 2 5.76 17.69 -3.61
CA TYR A 2 5.41 16.41 -2.99
C TYR A 2 6.15 16.28 -1.65
N GLN A 3 5.41 16.01 -0.58
CA GLN A 3 6.00 15.80 0.74
C GLN A 3 6.71 14.45 0.78
N GLN A 4 8.03 14.49 0.98
CA GLN A 4 8.86 13.30 1.15
C GLN A 4 8.85 12.87 2.62
N ILE A 5 8.71 11.56 2.86
CA ILE A 5 8.75 10.98 4.20
C ILE A 5 9.97 10.09 4.33
N THR A 6 10.69 10.24 5.44
CA THR A 6 11.82 9.40 5.81
C THR A 6 11.54 8.77 7.17
N ILE A 7 11.66 7.45 7.27
CA ILE A 7 11.48 6.70 8.53
C ILE A 7 12.77 5.97 8.83
N SER A 8 13.40 6.24 9.97
CA SER A 8 14.67 5.59 10.38
C SER A 8 15.73 5.61 9.26
N SER A 9 15.93 6.80 8.67
CA SER A 9 16.83 7.05 7.53
C SER A 9 16.48 6.30 6.23
N LYS A 10 15.30 5.68 6.13
CA LYS A 10 14.80 5.06 4.91
C LYS A 10 13.79 5.98 4.23
N LEU A 11 14.07 6.29 2.96
CA LEU A 11 13.16 7.03 2.09
C LEU A 11 11.94 6.18 1.75
N ILE A 12 10.74 6.72 1.94
CA ILE A 12 9.49 6.10 1.48
C ILE A 12 9.09 6.76 0.18
N ARG A 13 9.14 6.00 -0.93
CA ARG A 13 8.71 6.52 -2.23
C ARG A 13 7.20 6.73 -2.24
N LYS A 14 6.79 7.80 -2.91
CA LYS A 14 5.41 8.14 -3.19
C LYS A 14 5.24 8.19 -4.70
N ASP A 15 4.17 7.58 -5.19
CA ASP A 15 3.80 7.63 -6.61
C ASP A 15 3.22 9.01 -6.98
N GLU A 16 3.09 9.29 -8.27
CA GLU A 16 2.52 10.54 -8.82
C GLU A 16 1.08 10.78 -8.34
N THR A 17 0.36 9.67 -8.09
CA THR A 17 -1.00 9.65 -7.53
C THR A 17 -1.05 9.86 -6.03
N GLY A 18 0.10 9.90 -5.37
CA GLY A 18 0.24 10.17 -3.96
C GLY A 18 0.21 8.95 -3.03
N LEU A 19 0.32 7.72 -3.57
CA LEU A 19 0.36 6.48 -2.79
C LEU A 19 1.79 6.14 -2.34
N TYR A 20 1.96 5.65 -1.11
CA TYR A 20 3.28 5.25 -0.58
C TYR A 20 3.64 3.81 -0.92
N SER A 21 4.93 3.56 -1.16
CA SER A 21 5.43 2.21 -1.45
C SER A 21 5.41 1.33 -0.19
N LEU A 22 4.56 0.29 -0.22
CA LEU A 22 4.49 -0.71 0.85
C LEU A 22 5.83 -1.44 1.08
N ASN A 23 6.62 -1.60 0.01
CA ASN A 23 7.92 -2.27 0.06
C ASN A 23 8.95 -1.43 0.83
N ASP A 24 8.94 -0.12 0.63
CA ASP A 24 9.85 0.78 1.35
C ASP A 24 9.42 0.91 2.82
N LEU A 25 8.11 0.92 3.10
CA LEU A 25 7.57 0.88 4.46
C LEU A 25 7.97 -0.42 5.20
N HIS A 26 7.88 -1.57 4.52
CA HIS A 26 8.32 -2.85 5.08
C HIS A 26 9.82 -2.84 5.42
N LYS A 27 10.65 -2.32 4.52
CA LYS A 27 12.08 -2.14 4.78
C LYS A 27 12.32 -1.20 5.95
N ALA A 28 11.61 -0.09 6.03
CA ALA A 28 11.72 0.88 7.12
C ALA A 28 11.35 0.29 8.48
N SER A 29 10.33 -0.58 8.51
CA SER A 29 9.83 -1.30 9.69
C SER A 29 10.69 -2.49 10.15
N GLY A 30 11.84 -2.74 9.50
CA GLY A 30 12.78 -3.78 9.91
C GLY A 30 12.77 -5.05 9.06
N ASN A 31 12.07 -5.04 7.91
CA ASN A 31 12.19 -6.08 6.86
C ASN A 31 11.88 -7.52 7.33
N HIS A 32 11.08 -7.70 8.39
CA HIS A 32 10.74 -9.01 8.92
C HIS A 32 9.86 -9.81 7.94
N LYS A 33 10.16 -11.10 7.76
CA LYS A 33 9.40 -12.00 6.85
C LYS A 33 7.91 -12.10 7.19
N ASN A 34 7.53 -11.89 8.45
CA ASN A 34 6.13 -11.98 8.86
C ASN A 34 5.31 -10.80 8.31
N HIS A 35 5.93 -9.64 8.10
CA HIS A 35 5.27 -8.40 7.66
C HIS A 35 5.51 -8.09 6.16
N GLN A 36 5.87 -9.09 5.36
CA GLN A 36 6.15 -8.89 3.94
C GLN A 36 4.94 -8.30 3.20
N PRO A 37 5.15 -7.39 2.23
CA PRO A 37 4.07 -6.82 1.43
C PRO A 37 3.21 -7.86 0.72
N SER A 38 3.81 -8.97 0.29
CA SER A 38 3.10 -10.11 -0.33
C SER A 38 2.09 -10.78 0.60
N ASN A 39 2.29 -10.70 1.91
CA ASN A 39 1.35 -11.20 2.91
C ASN A 39 0.23 -10.20 3.20
N PHE A 40 0.45 -8.91 2.96
CA PHE A 40 -0.50 -7.86 3.32
C PHE A 40 -1.88 -8.10 2.70
N LEU A 41 -1.93 -8.34 1.38
CA LEU A 41 -3.18 -8.65 0.66
C LEU A 41 -3.76 -10.04 1.00
N ARG A 42 -2.99 -10.90 1.67
CA ARG A 42 -3.44 -12.24 2.08
C ARG A 42 -4.10 -12.23 3.46
N GLN A 43 -3.82 -11.23 4.31
CA GLN A 43 -4.41 -11.11 5.64
C GLN A 43 -5.93 -11.06 5.56
N SER A 44 -6.60 -11.81 6.44
CA SER A 44 -8.07 -11.86 6.50
C SER A 44 -8.66 -10.49 6.74
N THR A 45 -8.09 -9.74 7.68
CA THR A 45 -8.50 -8.35 8.00
C THR A 45 -8.41 -7.42 6.80
N THR A 46 -7.35 -7.53 6.00
CA THR A 46 -7.18 -6.72 4.79
C THR A 46 -8.20 -7.10 3.72
N LYS A 47 -8.52 -8.39 3.58
CA LYS A 47 -9.56 -8.86 2.65
C LYS A 47 -10.96 -8.41 3.06
N GLU A 48 -11.30 -8.55 4.34
CA GLU A 48 -12.57 -8.09 4.91
C GLU A 48 -12.74 -6.58 4.70
N LEU A 49 -11.69 -5.80 4.96
CA LEU A 49 -11.72 -4.36 4.71
C LEU A 49 -11.90 -4.04 3.22
N ILE A 50 -11.21 -4.75 2.32
CA ILE A 50 -11.38 -4.58 0.87
C ILE A 50 -12.82 -4.91 0.46
N GLU A 51 -13.40 -5.96 1.00
CA GLU A 51 -14.77 -6.39 0.72
C GLU A 51 -15.80 -5.37 1.24
N GLU A 52 -15.60 -4.83 2.45
CA GLU A 52 -16.43 -3.78 3.02
C GLU A 52 -16.40 -2.51 2.15
N ILE A 53 -15.21 -2.05 1.77
CA ILE A 53 -15.04 -0.88 0.90
C ILE A 53 -15.64 -1.14 -0.48
N SER A 54 -15.51 -2.36 -1.01
CA SER A 54 -16.05 -2.76 -2.31
C SER A 54 -17.55 -3.02 -2.31
N SER A 55 -18.16 -3.28 -1.15
CA SER A 55 -19.61 -3.49 -1.01
C SER A 55 -20.36 -2.19 -0.73
N SER A 56 -19.70 -1.22 -0.10
CA SER A 56 -20.26 0.12 0.14
C SER A 56 -20.30 0.96 -1.13
N SER A 57 -21.52 1.25 -1.61
CA SER A 57 -21.79 2.04 -2.81
C SER A 57 -21.13 3.43 -2.78
N ASP A 58 -21.05 4.05 -1.60
CA ASP A 58 -20.45 5.37 -1.41
C ASP A 58 -18.91 5.35 -1.50
N MET A 59 -18.28 4.20 -1.23
CA MET A 59 -16.82 4.07 -1.17
C MET A 59 -16.21 3.47 -2.45
N ARG A 60 -17.01 2.84 -3.31
CA ARG A 60 -16.55 2.28 -4.61
C ARG A 60 -15.85 3.30 -5.51
N SER A 61 -16.25 4.57 -5.46
CA SER A 61 -15.64 5.64 -6.25
C SER A 61 -14.27 6.10 -5.74
N THR A 62 -13.90 5.73 -4.51
CA THR A 62 -12.67 6.19 -3.83
C THR A 62 -11.48 5.26 -4.01
N VAL A 63 -11.72 3.99 -4.40
CA VAL A 63 -10.66 3.00 -4.59
C VAL A 63 -10.18 3.01 -6.03
N LYS A 64 -9.18 3.84 -6.33
CA LYS A 64 -8.38 3.66 -7.55
C LYS A 64 -7.40 2.52 -7.34
N ALA A 65 -7.80 1.30 -7.69
CA ALA A 65 -6.91 0.15 -7.75
C ALA A 65 -6.03 0.24 -9.02
N LEU A 66 -4.84 0.83 -8.88
CA LEU A 66 -3.81 0.79 -9.92
C LEU A 66 -3.05 -0.53 -9.76
N ASN A 67 -3.49 -1.55 -10.49
CA ASN A 67 -2.70 -2.77 -10.62
C ASN A 67 -1.39 -2.38 -11.30
N GLY A 68 -0.28 -2.44 -10.56
CA GLY A 68 1.08 -2.26 -11.07
C GLY A 68 1.43 -3.39 -12.04
N ARG A 69 0.77 -3.40 -13.20
CA ARG A 69 1.14 -4.21 -14.34
C ARG A 69 2.43 -3.58 -14.85
N GLY A 70 3.54 -4.29 -14.66
CA GLY A 70 4.83 -3.89 -15.16
C GLY A 70 4.68 -3.45 -16.61
N ILE A 71 4.86 -2.16 -16.84
CA ILE A 71 5.26 -1.66 -18.15
C ILE A 71 6.70 -2.17 -18.32
N GLY A 72 6.81 -3.28 -19.02
CA GLY A 72 8.08 -3.73 -19.60
C GLY A 72 8.44 -2.85 -20.78
#